data_AF-A0A2M6ZPF2-F1
#
_entry.id   AF-A0A2M6ZPF2-F1
#
_cell.length_a   1.000
_cell.length_b   1.000
_cell.length_c   1.000
_cell.angle_alpha   90.00
_cell.angle_beta   90.00
_cell.angle_gamma   90.00
#
_symmetry.space_group_name_H-M   'P 1'
#
loop_
_entity.id
_entity.type
_entity.pdbx_description
1 polymer ?
#
loop_
_entity_poly.entity_id
_entity_poly.type
_entity_poly.pdbx_seq_one_letter_code
_entity_poly.pdbx_strand_id
1 'polypeptide(L)' 'MENLIRVSKAENLPFKKQTFYKWWHLKKHPEIFIKFSGALFIDLAALERAMNKTRLSGHVDEK' A
#
# COMPACT_ATOMS: atom_id res chain seq x y z
N MET A 1 -3.11 -15.50 -7.61
CA MET A 1 -2.25 -14.53 -6.89
C MET A 1 -1.84 -13.42 -7.87
N GLU A 2 -2.80 -12.65 -8.38
CA GLU A 2 -2.55 -11.70 -9.49
C GLU A 2 -2.33 -10.24 -9.02
N ASN A 3 -2.34 -9.99 -7.71
CA ASN A 3 -2.40 -8.63 -7.15
C ASN A 3 -1.12 -8.20 -6.42
N LEU A 4 0.02 -8.85 -6.67
CA LEU A 4 1.30 -8.50 -6.03
C LEU A 4 2.22 -7.77 -6.98
N ILE A 5 2.60 -6.54 -6.63
CA ILE A 5 3.61 -5.77 -7.36
C ILE A 5 4.87 -5.66 -6.51
N ARG A 6 6.01 -6.07 -7.06
CA ARG A 6 7.31 -5.83 -6.42
C ARG A 6 7.55 -4.32 -6.31
N VAL A 7 7.91 -3.82 -5.12
CA VAL A 7 8.11 -2.38 -4.87
C VAL A 7 9.09 -1.75 -5.87
N SER A 8 10.14 -2.47 -6.27
CA SER A 8 11.11 -1.98 -7.27
C SER A 8 10.51 -1.73 -8.66
N LYS A 9 9.37 -2.37 -8.99
CA LYS A 9 8.63 -2.27 -10.26
C LYS A 9 7.34 -1.43 -10.13
N ALA A 10 7.10 -0.77 -9.00
CA ALA A 10 5.90 0.03 -8.76
C ALA A 10 5.96 1.39 -9.49
N GLU A 11 5.71 1.40 -10.79
CA GLU A 11 5.76 2.62 -11.62
C GLU A 11 4.38 3.24 -11.85
N ASN A 12 3.33 2.42 -11.95
CA ASN A 12 1.94 2.85 -12.20
C ASN A 12 1.07 2.80 -10.94
N LEU A 13 1.66 3.06 -9.77
CA LEU A 13 0.93 3.10 -8.49
C LEU A 13 0.69 4.54 -8.03
N PRO A 14 -0.34 4.79 -7.21
CA PRO A 14 -0.69 6.13 -6.73
C PRO A 14 0.40 6.80 -5.87
N PHE A 15 1.45 6.06 -5.49
CA PHE A 15 2.57 6.57 -4.72
C PHE A 15 3.90 6.18 -5.37
N LYS A 16 4.93 7.01 -5.16
CA LYS A 16 6.30 6.72 -5.62
C LYS A 16 6.89 5.51 -4.89
N LYS A 17 7.80 4.78 -5.53
CA LYS A 17 8.55 3.65 -4.94
C LYS A 17 9.19 4.03 -3.58
N GLN A 18 9.74 5.24 -3.48
CA GLN A 18 10.37 5.73 -2.24
C GLN A 18 9.36 5.85 -1.09
N THR A 19 8.10 6.21 -1.38
CA THR A 19 7.03 6.27 -0.37
C THR A 19 6.78 4.89 0.21
N PHE A 20 6.69 3.85 -0.62
CA PHE A 20 6.47 2.48 -0.17
C PHE A 20 7.63 1.97 0.70
N TYR A 21 8.89 2.21 0.31
CA TYR A 21 10.03 1.85 1.16
C TYR A 21 10.01 2.60 2.50
N LYS A 22 9.67 3.90 2.49
CA LYS A 22 9.53 4.69 3.71
C LYS A 22 8.43 4.12 4.61
N TRP A 23 7.28 3.77 4.06
CA TRP A 23 6.17 3.18 4.84
C TRP A 23 6.57 1.83 5.45
N TRP A 24 7.24 0.97 4.68
CA TRP A 24 7.77 -0.29 5.18
C TRP A 24 8.73 -0.09 6.35
N HIS A 25 9.71 0.83 6.23
CA HIS A 25 10.66 1.12 7.30
C HIS A 25 10.02 1.72 8.54
N LEU A 26 9.01 2.58 8.35
CA LEU A 26 8.24 3.19 9.44
C LEU A 26 7.13 2.26 9.98
N LYS A 27 6.99 1.04 9.44
CA LYS A 27 5.91 0.09 9.76
C LYS A 27 4.51 0.72 9.63
N LYS A 28 4.33 1.62 8.67
CA LYS A 28 3.03 2.21 8.32
C LYS A 28 2.32 1.30 7.33
N HIS A 29 1.05 1.02 7.58
CA HIS A 29 0.23 0.11 6.76
C HIS A 29 0.90 -1.25 6.50
N PRO A 30 1.38 -1.97 7.53
CA PRO A 30 2.08 -3.24 7.33
C PRO A 30 1.24 -4.27 6.54
N GLU A 31 -0.09 -4.17 6.59
CA GLU A 31 -1.04 -5.01 5.88
C GLU A 31 -0.93 -4.96 4.36
N ILE A 32 -0.35 -3.90 3.78
CA ILE A 32 -0.18 -3.79 2.32
C ILE A 32 1.10 -4.47 1.82
N PHE A 33 2.00 -4.86 2.72
CA PHE A 33 3.33 -5.32 2.37
C PHE A 33 3.49 -6.82 2.61
N ILE A 34 4.04 -7.51 1.60
CA ILE A 34 4.43 -8.92 1.71
C ILE A 34 5.92 -9.02 1.42
N LYS A 35 6.69 -9.59 2.35
CA LYS A 35 8.11 -9.89 2.14
C LYS A 35 8.27 -11.37 1.86
N PHE A 36 8.76 -11.70 0.67
CA PHE A 36 8.97 -13.08 0.25
C PHE A 36 10.25 -13.19 -0.58
N SER A 37 11.06 -14.21 -0.31
CA SER A 37 12.33 -14.48 -1.01
C SER A 37 13.24 -13.23 -1.14
N GLY A 38 13.42 -12.50 -0.04
CA GLY A 38 14.26 -11.29 0.00
C GLY A 38 13.69 -10.06 -0.74
N ALA A 39 12.57 -10.18 -1.43
CA ALA A 39 11.90 -9.08 -2.12
C ALA A 39 10.68 -8.58 -1.34
N LEU A 40 10.39 -7.29 -1.51
CA LEU A 40 9.23 -6.61 -0.95
C LEU A 40 8.18 -6.40 -2.05
N PHE A 41 6.95 -6.81 -1.74
CA PHE A 41 5.79 -6.73 -2.62
C PHE A 41 4.69 -5.90 -1.96
N ILE A 42 3.88 -5.28 -2.80
CA ILE A 42 2.67 -4.55 -2.43
C ILE A 42 1.48 -5.41 -2.86
N ASP A 43 0.57 -5.70 -1.93
CA ASP A 43 -0.74 -6.24 -2.24
C ASP A 43 -1.67 -5.10 -2.65
N LEU A 44 -2.05 -5.09 -3.94
CA LEU A 44 -2.90 -4.04 -4.51
C LEU A 44 -4.29 -4.00 -3.89
N ALA A 45 -4.86 -5.16 -3.54
CA ALA A 45 -6.17 -5.21 -2.92
C ALA A 45 -6.11 -4.65 -1.50
N ALA A 46 -5.02 -4.91 -0.77
CA ALA A 46 -4.79 -4.32 0.54
C ALA A 46 -4.56 -2.80 0.44
N LEU A 47 -3.78 -2.35 -0.54
CA LEU A 47 -3.56 -0.92 -0.81
C LEU A 47 -4.88 -0.20 -1.12
N GLU A 48 -5.71 -0.77 -1.99
CA GLU A 48 -7.01 -0.22 -2.34
C GLU A 48 -7.94 -0.14 -1.12
N ARG A 49 -8.01 -1.20 -0.30
CA ARG A 49 -8.77 -1.18 0.96
C ARG A 49 -8.29 -0.08 1.92
N ALA A 50 -6.97 0.09 2.07
CA ALA A 50 -6.39 1.11 2.92
C ALA A 50 -6.71 2.54 2.42
N MET A 51 -6.68 2.75 1.11
CA MET A 51 -7.07 4.02 0.49
C MET A 51 -8.57 4.30 0.66
N ASN A 52 -9.42 3.30 0.46
CA ASN A 52 -10.87 3.43 0.60
C ASN A 52 -11.30 3.66 2.05
N LYS A 53 -10.61 3.07 3.03
CA LYS A 53 -10.86 3.33 4.45
C LYS A 53 -10.64 4.81 4.80
N THR A 54 -9.58 5.41 4.26
CA THR A 54 -9.28 6.84 4.43
C THR A 54 -10.33 7.72 3.73
N ARG A 55 -10.82 7.31 2.56
CA ARG A 55 -11.84 8.05 1.81
C ARG A 55 -13.21 8.05 2.50
N LEU A 56 -13.61 6.91 3.07
CA LEU A 56 -14.88 6.79 3.80
C LEU A 56 -14.84 7.47 5.17
N SER A 57 -13.69 7.48 5.86
CA SER A 57 -13.55 8.22 7.12
C SER A 57 -13.57 9.74 6.96
N GLY A 58 -13.39 10.26 5.74
CA GLY A 58 -13.53 11.70 5.43
C GLY A 58 -14.94 12.14 5.02
N HIS A 59 -15.94 11.25 5.09
CA HIS A 59 -17.35 11.52 4.76
C HIS A 59 -18.32 11.18 5.90
N VAL A 60 -17.81 11.01 7.11
CA VAL A 60 -18.63 10.85 8.33
C VAL A 60 -18.25 11.93 9.33
N ASP A 61 -18.38 13.18 8.92
CA ASP A 61 -18.43 14.37 9.80
C ASP A 61 -19.10 15.52 9.01
N GLU A 62 -20.31 15.29 8.51
CA GLU A 62 -21.28 16.36 8.31
C GLU A 62 -22.45 16.06 9.24
N LYS A 63 -22.41 16.68 10.41
CA LYS A 63 -23.53 16.83 11.34
C LYS A 63 -24.16 18.20 11.17
#